data_AF-A0AAW0WP35-F1
#
_entry.id   AF-A0AAW0WP35-F1
#
_cell.length_a   1.000
_cell.length_b   1.000
_cell.length_c   1.000
_cell.angle_alpha   90.00
_cell.angle_beta   90.00
_cell.angle_gamma   90.00
#
_symmetry.space_group_name_H-M   'P 1'
#
loop_
_entity.id
_entity.type
_entity.pdbx_description
1 polymer ?
#
loop_
_entity_poly.entity_id
_entity_poly.type
_entity_poly.pdbx_seq_one_letter_code
_entity_poly.pdbx_strand_id
1 'polypeptide(L)'
;QGQFPAMVIGSVYVSDEDDHDRQDKTFEVDASTSPEVAARFKVDLYTGNITMVKGTSAGTHVLRVKVHDNFRREMAIGQTTINVVDLTLSAVMQSGSLRLAN
;
A
#
# COMPACT_ATOMS: atom_id res chain seq x y z
N GLN A 1 7.36 3.77 19.30
CA GLN A 1 6.24 2.95 18.77
C GLN A 1 5.38 3.88 17.94
N GLY A 2 5.13 3.54 16.67
CA GLY A 2 4.35 4.40 15.77
C GLY A 2 2.93 4.63 16.30
N GLN A 3 2.56 5.90 16.47
CA GLN A 3 1.30 6.30 17.12
C GLN A 3 0.09 6.29 16.17
N PHE A 4 0.30 6.02 14.88
CA PHE A 4 -0.74 6.10 13.87
C PHE A 4 -1.76 4.95 13.98
N PRO A 5 -3.08 5.23 13.95
CA PRO A 5 -4.10 4.20 13.83
C PRO A 5 -3.98 3.48 12.48
N ALA A 6 -4.65 2.32 12.34
CA ALA A 6 -4.67 1.63 11.06
C ALA A 6 -5.26 2.55 9.98
N MET A 7 -4.54 2.70 8.87
CA MET A 7 -4.91 3.63 7.80
C MET A 7 -4.63 3.03 6.43
N VAL A 8 -5.44 3.40 5.45
CA VAL A 8 -5.20 3.08 4.04
C VAL A 8 -4.06 3.98 3.56
N ILE A 9 -2.97 3.37 3.11
CA ILE A 9 -1.75 4.07 2.69
C ILE A 9 -1.59 4.16 1.18
N GLY A 10 -2.45 3.44 0.44
CA GLY A 10 -2.45 3.40 -1.00
C GLY A 10 -3.29 2.25 -1.53
N SER A 11 -3.31 2.11 -2.84
CA SER A 11 -3.97 1.00 -3.53
C SER A 11 -3.02 0.42 -4.57
N VAL A 12 -3.07 -0.89 -4.75
CA VAL A 12 -2.43 -1.54 -5.88
C VAL A 12 -3.24 -1.25 -7.12
N TYR A 13 -2.61 -0.62 -8.10
CA TYR A 13 -3.19 -0.39 -9.41
C TYR A 13 -2.40 -1.20 -10.44
N VAL A 14 -3.09 -2.06 -11.18
CA VAL A 14 -2.52 -2.78 -12.31
C VAL A 14 -3.14 -2.16 -13.57
N SER A 15 -2.28 -1.64 -14.43
CA SER A 15 -2.69 -1.16 -15.75
C SER A 15 -2.79 -2.36 -16.67
N ASP A 16 -3.96 -2.58 -17.26
CA ASP A 16 -4.22 -3.59 -18.29
C ASP A 16 -4.79 -2.85 -19.51
N GLU A 17 -4.57 -3.34 -20.73
CA GLU A 17 -4.98 -2.69 -21.98
C GLU A 17 -6.52 -2.61 -22.15
N ASP A 18 -7.29 -3.30 -21.31
CA ASP A 18 -8.73 -3.13 -21.14
C ASP A 18 -9.04 -2.56 -19.74
N ASP A 19 -9.03 -1.24 -19.65
CA ASP A 19 -9.27 -0.45 -18.45
C ASP A 19 -10.77 -0.24 -18.12
N HIS A 20 -11.65 -1.11 -18.63
CA HIS A 20 -13.10 -1.01 -18.41
C HIS A 20 -13.77 -2.07 -17.53
N ASP A 21 -13.08 -3.07 -16.96
CA ASP A 21 -13.72 -4.02 -16.03
C ASP A 21 -12.87 -4.31 -14.78
N ARG A 22 -12.98 -3.43 -13.77
CA ARG A 22 -12.28 -3.56 -12.48
C ARG A 22 -12.83 -4.69 -11.59
N GLN A 23 -13.93 -5.35 -11.98
CA GLN A 23 -14.70 -6.26 -11.11
C GLN A 23 -14.22 -7.73 -11.11
N ASP A 24 -13.37 -8.14 -12.05
CA ASP A 24 -12.94 -9.54 -12.18
C ASP A 24 -11.54 -9.82 -11.61
N LYS A 25 -10.91 -8.85 -10.93
CA LYS A 25 -9.54 -8.98 -10.42
C LYS A 25 -9.53 -9.16 -8.90
N THR A 26 -8.80 -10.16 -8.42
CA THR A 26 -8.59 -10.37 -6.98
C THR A 26 -7.14 -10.12 -6.58
N PHE A 27 -6.94 -9.51 -5.42
CA PHE A 27 -5.65 -9.09 -4.90
C PHE A 27 -5.29 -9.87 -3.64
N GLU A 28 -4.15 -10.54 -3.64
CA GLU A 28 -3.67 -11.31 -2.49
C GLU A 28 -2.21 -10.99 -2.20
N VAL A 29 -1.81 -11.05 -0.92
CA VAL A 29 -0.40 -10.92 -0.56
C VAL A 29 0.34 -12.18 -1.03
N ASP A 30 1.39 -11.99 -1.83
CA ASP A 30 2.19 -13.11 -2.31
C ASP A 30 2.99 -13.75 -1.17
N ALA A 31 3.13 -15.08 -1.21
CA ALA A 31 3.86 -15.86 -0.21
C ALA A 31 5.36 -15.50 -0.12
N SER A 32 5.92 -14.84 -1.15
CA SER A 32 7.28 -14.31 -1.13
C SER A 32 7.42 -13.02 -0.30
N THR A 33 6.31 -12.46 0.19
CA THR A 33 6.33 -11.37 1.16
C THR A 33 6.74 -11.91 2.52
N SER A 34 7.67 -11.23 3.19
CA SER A 34 8.08 -11.62 4.53
C SER A 34 6.89 -11.65 5.50
N PRO A 35 6.77 -12.66 6.38
CA PRO A 35 5.61 -12.80 7.27
C PRO A 35 5.43 -11.60 8.22
N GLU A 36 6.52 -10.93 8.61
CA GLU A 36 6.46 -9.68 9.39
C GLU A 36 5.74 -8.55 8.63
N VAL A 37 6.00 -8.43 7.33
CA VAL A 37 5.37 -7.43 6.45
C VAL A 37 3.91 -7.82 6.20
N ALA A 38 3.64 -9.09 5.91
CA ALA A 38 2.27 -9.58 5.70
C ALA A 38 1.36 -9.40 6.95
N ALA A 39 1.93 -9.43 8.15
CA ALA A 39 1.19 -9.14 9.39
C ALA A 39 0.90 -7.64 9.59
N ARG A 40 1.71 -6.75 8.99
CA ARG A 40 1.65 -5.29 9.16
C ARG A 40 0.96 -4.55 8.02
N PHE A 41 0.80 -5.20 6.87
CA PHE A 41 0.13 -4.64 5.71
C PHE A 41 -0.94 -5.62 5.22
N LYS A 42 -2.18 -5.15 5.18
CA LYS A 42 -3.32 -5.91 4.67
C LYS A 42 -3.69 -5.39 3.30
N VAL A 43 -3.95 -6.28 2.36
CA VAL A 43 -4.49 -5.92 1.04
C VAL A 43 -5.93 -6.39 0.99
N ASP A 44 -6.82 -5.50 0.59
CA ASP A 44 -8.22 -5.84 0.36
C ASP A 44 -8.38 -6.62 -0.96
N LEU A 45 -9.10 -7.73 -0.88
CA LEU A 45 -9.20 -8.71 -1.98
C LEU A 45 -9.83 -8.15 -3.24
N TYR A 46 -10.75 -7.19 -3.13
CA TYR A 46 -11.57 -6.71 -4.24
C TYR A 46 -11.19 -5.31 -4.70
N THR A 47 -10.70 -4.48 -3.79
CA THR A 47 -10.33 -3.09 -4.08
C THR A 47 -8.83 -2.90 -4.31
N GLY A 48 -8.00 -3.85 -3.88
CA GLY A 48 -6.55 -3.72 -3.90
C GLY A 48 -6.01 -2.68 -2.92
N ASN A 49 -6.85 -2.21 -1.97
CA ASN A 49 -6.46 -1.22 -0.99
C ASN A 49 -5.45 -1.80 0.01
N ILE A 50 -4.32 -1.11 0.17
CA ILE A 50 -3.28 -1.47 1.13
C ILE A 50 -3.52 -0.70 2.43
N THR A 51 -3.83 -1.44 3.49
CA THR A 51 -4.01 -0.92 4.84
C THR A 51 -2.78 -1.21 5.68
N MET A 52 -2.15 -0.16 6.21
CA MET A 52 -1.10 -0.28 7.21
C MET A 52 -1.74 -0.50 8.58
N VAL A 53 -1.27 -1.50 9.30
CA VAL A 53 -1.75 -1.83 10.65
C VAL A 53 -1.03 -0.94 11.68
N LYS A 54 -1.73 -0.57 12.76
CA LYS A 54 -1.18 0.22 13.87
C LYS A 54 0.07 -0.45 14.45
N GLY A 55 1.09 0.36 14.78
CA GLY A 55 2.33 -0.13 15.38
C GLY A 55 3.35 -0.67 14.38
N THR A 56 3.15 -0.45 13.08
CA THR A 56 4.17 -0.69 12.06
C THR A 56 5.40 0.19 12.36
N SER A 57 6.58 -0.42 12.43
CA SER A 57 7.83 0.29 12.71
C SER A 57 8.28 1.08 11.48
N ALA A 58 8.95 2.20 11.73
CA ALA A 58 9.64 2.95 10.69
C ALA A 58 10.67 2.05 9.97
N GLY A 59 10.82 2.26 8.68
CA GLY A 59 11.67 1.45 7.81
C GLY A 59 11.04 1.17 6.45
N THR A 60 11.81 0.52 5.59
CA THR A 60 11.39 0.13 4.26
C THR A 60 10.84 -1.30 4.28
N HIS A 61 9.60 -1.46 3.82
CA HIS A 61 8.89 -2.73 3.76
C HIS A 61 8.57 -3.06 2.31
N VAL A 62 8.89 -4.27 1.86
CA VAL A 62 8.59 -4.72 0.50
C VAL A 62 7.39 -5.65 0.55
N LEU A 63 6.27 -5.20 0.01
CA LEU A 63 5.03 -5.95 -0.12
C LEU A 63 4.89 -6.43 -1.56
N ARG A 64 4.73 -7.75 -1.76
CA ARG A 64 4.40 -8.31 -3.07
C ARG A 64 2.94 -8.69 -3.07
N VAL A 65 2.22 -8.21 -4.06
CA VAL A 65 0.79 -8.47 -4.24
C VAL A 65 0.63 -9.24 -5.53
N LYS A 66 0.02 -10.41 -5.41
CA LYS A 66 -0.42 -11.22 -6.54
C LYS A 66 -1.79 -10.72 -6.96
N VAL A 67 -1.92 -10.43 -8.24
CA VAL A 67 -3.17 -10.05 -8.87
C VAL A 67 -3.58 -11.19 -9.78
N HIS A 68 -4.78 -11.70 -9.55
CA HIS A 68 -5.37 -12.77 -10.33
C HIS A 68 -6.52 -12.20 -11.15
N ASP A 69 -6.41 -12.34 -12.46
CA ASP A 69 -7.47 -12.00 -13.40
C ASP A 69 -8.38 -13.23 -13.57
N ASN A 70 -9.60 -13.16 -13.04
CA ASN A 70 -10.53 -14.29 -13.09
C ASN A 70 -11.11 -14.50 -14.50
N PHE A 71 -11.07 -13.50 -15.37
CA PHE A 71 -11.61 -13.56 -16.72
C PHE A 71 -10.62 -14.24 -17.69
N ARG A 72 -9.34 -13.82 -17.66
CA ARG A 72 -8.28 -14.36 -18.52
C ARG A 72 -7.49 -15.51 -17.89
N ARG A 73 -7.70 -15.78 -16.59
CA ARG A 73 -6.91 -16.74 -15.79
C ARG A 73 -5.42 -16.44 -15.80
N GLU A 74 -5.08 -15.15 -15.85
CA GLU A 74 -3.72 -14.67 -15.84
C GLU A 74 -3.31 -14.23 -14.43
N MET A 75 -2.02 -14.37 -14.14
CA MET A 75 -1.45 -14.01 -12.84
C MET A 75 -0.32 -13.02 -13.04
N ALA A 76 -0.37 -11.90 -12.31
CA ALA A 76 0.68 -10.90 -12.26
C ALA A 76 1.13 -10.68 -10.81
N ILE A 77 2.41 -10.34 -10.62
CA ILE A 77 2.96 -9.99 -9.30
C ILE A 77 3.42 -8.54 -9.33
N GLY A 78 2.75 -7.69 -8.56
CA GLY A 78 3.18 -6.32 -8.31
C GLY A 78 4.06 -6.25 -7.06
N GLN A 79 5.17 -5.51 -7.15
CA GLN A 79 6.01 -5.21 -5.98
C GLN A 79 5.79 -3.76 -5.56
N THR A 80 5.39 -3.55 -4.30
CA THR A 80 5.24 -2.24 -3.69
C THR A 80 6.28 -2.07 -2.58
N THR A 81 7.04 -0.99 -2.63
CA THR A 81 7.99 -0.62 -1.59
C THR A 81 7.37 0.48 -0.73
N ILE A 82 7.02 0.15 0.51
CA ILE A 82 6.44 1.07 1.48
C ILE A 82 7.56 1.60 2.38
N ASN A 83 7.75 2.92 2.39
CA ASN A 83 8.69 3.56 3.31
C ASN A 83 7.92 4.21 4.46
N VAL A 84 8.02 3.64 5.65
CA VAL A 84 7.39 4.16 6.86
C VAL A 84 8.38 5.09 7.54
N VAL A 85 8.06 6.38 7.54
CA VAL A 85 8.85 7.40 8.23
C VAL A 85 8.14 7.79 9.51
N ASP A 86 8.87 7.78 10.64
CA ASP A 86 8.37 8.36 11.88
C ASP A 86 8.52 9.88 11.75
N LEU A 87 7.43 10.55 11.38
CA LEU A 87 7.40 12.00 11.39
C LEU A 87 7.30 12.46 12.85
N THR A 88 8.42 12.91 13.40
CA THR A 88 8.39 13.66 14.65
C THR A 88 7.53 14.92 14.44
N LEU A 89 6.75 15.31 15.44
CA LEU A 89 5.79 16.43 15.37
C LEU A 89 6.44 17.72 14.81
N SER A 90 7.73 17.91 15.05
CA SER A 90 8.54 19.02 14.53
C SER A 90 8.60 19.09 13.00
N ALA A 91 8.66 17.95 12.30
CA ALA A 91 8.73 17.91 10.83
C ALA A 91 7.40 18.35 10.17
N VAL A 92 6.27 18.10 10.84
CA VAL A 92 4.94 18.55 10.39
C VAL A 92 4.76 20.06 10.66
N MET A 93 5.36 20.60 11.72
CA MET A 93 5.33 22.05 11.97
C MET A 93 6.19 22.84 10.97
N GLN A 94 7.20 22.21 10.36
CA GLN A 94 8.12 22.87 9.42
C GLN A 94 7.69 22.76 7.95
N SER A 95 6.67 21.95 7.63
CA SER A 95 5.98 21.98 6.34
C SER A 95 4.84 23.00 6.28
N GLY A 96 4.71 23.84 7.32
CA GLY A 96 3.77 24.97 7.39
C GLY A 96 4.08 26.06 6.35
N SER A 97 3.34 26.02 5.24
CA SER A 97 2.99 27.12 4.33
C SER A 97 3.98 28.28 4.16
N LEU A 98 4.73 28.28 3.05
CA LEU A 98 5.25 29.52 2.46
C LEU A 98 4.13 30.17 1.63
N ARG A 99 3.49 31.22 2.14
CA ARG A 99 2.68 32.14 1.33
C ARG A 99 3.53 33.39 1.09
N LEU A 100 4.14 33.52 -0.09
CA LEU A 100 4.59 34.83 -0.55
C LEU A 100 3.33 35.60 -0.98
N ALA A 101 2.88 36.52 -0.13
CA ALA A 101 2.04 37.62 -0.60
C ALA A 101 3.00 38.69 -1.17
N ASN A 102 2.75 39.08 -2.41
CA ASN A 102 3.42 40.21 -3.06
C ASN A 102 2.55 41.46 -2.92
#